data_AF-I1NTT1-F1
#
_entry.id   AF-I1NTT1-F1
#
_cell.length_a   1.000
_cell.length_b   1.000
_cell.length_c   1.000
_cell.angle_alpha   90.00
_cell.angle_beta   90.00
_cell.angle_gamma   90.00
#
_symmetry.space_group_name_H-M   'P 1'
#
loop_
_entity.id
_entity.type
_entity.pdbx_description
1 polymer ?
#
loop_
_entity_poly.entity_id
_entity_poly.type
_entity_poly.pdbx_seq_one_letter_code
_entity_poly.pdbx_strand_id
1 'polypeptide(L)'
;MESGLLAHSDEPCDAGSKPDADADGRRGGWRAARFLIAVGFLERVGFNGVQSNLVMYLAGPMGMSTAAAAAGANAWAGTVLVLTLVGALAADSRLGQYRAIVAAGVLHLLVS
;
A
#
# COMPACT_ATOMS: atom_id res chain seq x y z
N MET A 1 -63.01 -44.62 -20.88
CA MET A 1 -62.47 -43.31 -21.31
C MET A 1 -61.76 -42.78 -20.08
N GLU A 2 -60.50 -43.12 -19.87
CA GLU A 2 -59.36 -42.34 -20.37
C GLU A 2 -58.25 -43.28 -20.89
N SER A 3 -57.92 -43.11 -22.17
CA SER A 3 -56.67 -43.57 -22.78
C SER A 3 -55.62 -42.48 -22.63
N GLY A 4 -54.36 -42.90 -22.49
CA GLY A 4 -53.17 -42.03 -22.47
C GLY A 4 -52.21 -42.52 -21.40
N LEU A 5 -51.64 -43.72 -21.48
CA LEU A 5 -50.57 -44.12 -22.41
C LEU A 5 -49.34 -43.17 -22.36
N LEU A 6 -48.37 -43.60 -21.54
CA LEU A 6 -46.92 -43.59 -21.75
C LEU A 6 -46.17 -42.27 -21.99
N ALA A 7 -45.32 -41.94 -21.02
CA ALA A 7 -43.87 -41.71 -21.23
C ALA A 7 -43.30 -41.39 -19.83
N HIS A 8 -42.64 -42.32 -19.13
CA HIS A 8 -41.18 -42.50 -19.24
C HIS A 8 -40.50 -41.39 -20.05
N SER A 9 -40.02 -40.38 -19.35
CA SER A 9 -38.92 -39.56 -19.81
C SER A 9 -38.09 -39.22 -18.58
N ASP A 10 -36.86 -39.68 -18.66
CA ASP A 10 -35.80 -39.67 -17.68
C ASP A 10 -35.50 -38.27 -17.13
N GLU A 11 -35.00 -38.23 -15.90
CA GLU A 11 -34.34 -37.04 -15.34
C GLU A 11 -33.25 -36.50 -16.27
N PRO A 12 -32.99 -35.19 -16.22
CA PRO A 12 -31.77 -34.83 -15.49
C PRO A 12 -31.96 -33.67 -14.52
N CYS A 13 -31.48 -33.88 -13.30
CA CYS A 13 -30.73 -32.92 -12.49
C CYS A 13 -30.15 -31.78 -13.34
N ASP A 14 -30.70 -30.56 -13.22
CA ASP A 14 -29.97 -29.30 -13.37
C ASP A 14 -30.92 -28.11 -13.18
N ALA A 15 -31.49 -27.98 -11.98
CA ALA A 15 -31.77 -26.63 -11.47
C ALA A 15 -30.45 -26.08 -10.94
N GLY A 16 -29.56 -25.77 -11.90
CA GLY A 16 -28.28 -25.16 -11.64
C GLY A 16 -28.46 -23.99 -10.69
N SER A 17 -27.85 -24.11 -9.52
CA SER A 17 -27.33 -22.94 -8.84
C SER A 17 -26.59 -22.14 -9.90
N LYS A 18 -27.14 -21.01 -10.31
CA LYS A 18 -26.31 -19.97 -10.87
C LYS A 18 -25.74 -19.27 -9.63
N PRO A 19 -24.53 -19.62 -9.13
CA PRO A 19 -23.80 -18.60 -8.42
C PRO A 19 -23.67 -17.47 -9.44
N ASP A 20 -24.18 -16.32 -9.05
CA ASP A 20 -23.86 -14.99 -9.54
C ASP A 20 -22.34 -14.81 -9.53
N ALA A 21 -21.69 -15.46 -10.50
CA ALA A 21 -20.27 -15.38 -10.81
C ALA A 21 -19.94 -14.09 -11.57
N ASP A 22 -20.65 -13.01 -11.24
CA ASP A 22 -20.64 -11.76 -12.00
C ASP A 22 -20.43 -10.52 -11.10
N ALA A 23 -19.77 -10.68 -9.95
CA ALA A 23 -19.18 -9.56 -9.20
C ALA A 23 -17.64 -9.58 -9.22
N ASP A 24 -17.07 -10.25 -10.23
CA ASP A 24 -15.66 -10.13 -10.60
C ASP A 24 -15.40 -8.76 -11.26
N GLY A 25 -14.21 -8.21 -11.02
CA GLY A 25 -13.65 -7.20 -11.92
C GLY A 25 -13.22 -5.87 -11.32
N ARG A 26 -13.10 -5.67 -10.00
CA ARG A 26 -12.50 -4.41 -9.49
C ARG A 26 -11.78 -4.41 -8.16
N ARG A 27 -11.39 -5.57 -7.63
CA ARG A 27 -10.54 -5.63 -6.43
C ARG A 27 -9.15 -6.06 -6.87
N GLY A 28 -8.17 -5.17 -6.71
CA GLY A 28 -6.76 -5.49 -6.95
C GLY A 28 -6.41 -6.75 -6.16
N GLY A 29 -6.35 -7.88 -6.86
CA GLY A 29 -6.32 -9.21 -6.24
C GLY A 29 -5.04 -9.49 -5.47
N TRP A 30 -4.83 -10.78 -5.16
CA TRP A 30 -3.63 -11.34 -4.51
C TRP A 30 -2.28 -10.81 -5.01
N ARG A 31 -2.20 -10.24 -6.23
CA ARG A 31 -1.01 -9.53 -6.75
C ARG A 31 -0.73 -8.22 -6.01
N ALA A 32 -1.74 -7.39 -5.76
CA ALA A 32 -1.60 -6.15 -5.01
C ALA A 32 -1.25 -6.43 -3.54
N ALA A 33 -1.88 -7.44 -2.93
CA ALA A 33 -1.56 -7.86 -1.56
C ALA A 33 -0.09 -8.27 -1.42
N ARG A 34 0.43 -9.12 -2.33
CA ARG A 34 1.85 -9.52 -2.32
C ARG A 34 2.79 -8.34 -2.53
N PHE A 35 2.42 -7.39 -3.38
CA PHE A 35 3.21 -6.17 -3.60
C PHE A 35 3.30 -5.32 -2.33
N LEU A 36 2.18 -5.08 -1.64
CA LEU A 36 2.17 -4.34 -0.38
C LEU A 36 2.99 -5.03 0.72
N ILE A 37 2.91 -6.36 0.80
CA ILE A 37 3.72 -7.15 1.75
C ILE A 37 5.21 -7.00 1.42
N ALA A 38 5.61 -7.12 0.15
CA ALA A 38 7.00 -7.00 -0.27
C ALA A 38 7.55 -5.59 -0.01
N VAL A 39 6.78 -4.55 -0.33
CA VAL A 39 7.15 -3.15 -0.07
C VAL A 39 7.29 -2.90 1.43
N GLY A 40 6.32 -3.34 2.24
CA GLY A 40 6.39 -3.18 3.70
C GLY A 40 7.57 -3.93 4.32
N PHE A 41 7.89 -5.13 3.82
CA PHE A 41 9.08 -5.85 4.25
C PHE A 41 10.36 -5.10 3.88
N LEU A 42 10.49 -4.63 2.64
CA LEU A 42 11.67 -3.90 2.17
C LEU A 42 11.86 -2.59 2.94
N GLU A 43 10.78 -1.88 3.24
CA GLU A 43 10.79 -0.68 4.07
C GLU A 43 11.35 -0.98 5.48
N ARG A 44 10.87 -2.05 6.13
CA ARG A 44 11.36 -2.46 7.46
C ARG A 44 12.83 -2.88 7.43
N VAL A 45 13.25 -3.62 6.40
CA VAL A 45 14.65 -4.03 6.24
C VAL A 45 15.55 -2.82 6.00
N GLY A 46 15.16 -1.89 5.13
CA GLY A 46 15.91 -0.66 4.89
C GLY A 46 16.02 0.21 6.15
N PHE A 47 14.90 0.39 6.86
CA PHE A 47 14.86 1.17 8.10
C PHE A 47 15.80 0.59 9.17
N ASN A 48 15.67 -0.70 9.46
CA ASN A 48 16.51 -1.37 10.47
C ASN A 48 17.98 -1.46 10.04
N GLY A 49 18.24 -1.67 8.75
CA GLY A 49 19.59 -1.69 8.19
C GLY A 49 20.32 -0.35 8.35
N VAL A 50 19.67 0.76 7.98
CA VAL A 50 20.27 2.10 8.14
C VAL A 50 20.39 2.47 9.62
N GLN A 51 19.37 2.18 10.43
CA GLN A 51 19.41 2.48 11.87
C GLN A 51 20.54 1.72 12.58
N SER A 52 20.70 0.42 12.29
CA SER A 52 21.78 -0.38 12.89
C SER A 52 23.17 0.06 12.42
N ASN A 53 23.32 0.36 11.12
CA ASN A 53 24.57 0.90 10.57
C ASN A 53 24.96 2.22 11.26
N LEU A 54 24.00 3.14 11.41
CA LEU A 54 24.22 4.43 12.06
C LEU A 54 24.62 4.27 13.53
N VAL A 55 23.92 3.43 14.29
CA VAL A 55 24.26 3.16 15.70
C VAL A 55 25.65 2.53 15.81
N MET A 56 26.00 1.58 14.93
CA MET A 56 27.32 0.95 14.93
C MET A 56 28.44 1.93 14.55
N TYR A 57 28.18 2.85 13.59
CA TYR A 57 29.12 3.90 13.21
C TYR A 57 29.35 4.93 14.32
N LEU A 58 28.28 5.32 15.02
CA LEU A 58 28.34 6.27 16.13
C LEU A 58 29.02 5.67 17.37
N ALA A 59 28.68 4.43 17.72
CA ALA A 59 29.23 3.75 18.89
C ALA A 59 30.65 3.20 18.69
N GLY A 60 31.02 2.84 17.46
CA GLY A 60 32.35 2.29 17.15
C GLY A 60 33.37 3.37 16.78
N PRO A 61 33.49 3.74 15.48
CA PRO A 61 34.53 4.66 15.00
C PRO A 61 34.49 6.07 15.62
N MET A 62 33.30 6.58 15.97
CA MET A 62 33.16 7.90 16.60
C MET A 62 33.31 7.88 18.13
N GLY A 63 33.35 6.70 18.77
CA GLY A 63 33.53 6.56 20.21
C GLY A 63 32.48 7.29 21.08
N MET A 64 31.31 7.61 20.53
CA MET A 64 30.27 8.32 21.27
C MET A 64 29.65 7.41 22.33
N SER A 65 29.30 8.00 23.49
CA SER A 65 28.57 7.26 24.53
C SER A 65 27.25 6.74 23.98
N THR A 66 26.77 5.63 24.53
CA THR A 66 25.53 4.95 24.09
C THR A 66 24.32 5.89 24.03
N ALA A 67 24.30 6.93 24.86
CA ALA A 67 23.27 7.97 24.86
C ALA A 67 23.32 8.87 23.61
N ALA A 68 24.50 9.25 23.14
CA ALA A 68 24.65 10.07 21.93
C ALA A 68 24.39 9.26 20.64
N ALA A 69 24.76 7.98 20.61
CA ALA A 69 24.39 7.08 19.53
C ALA A 69 22.86 6.87 19.45
N ALA A 70 22.19 6.73 20.61
CA ALA A 70 20.73 6.65 20.68
C ALA A 70 20.04 7.95 20.23
N ALA A 71 20.61 9.12 20.54
CA ALA A 71 20.10 10.40 20.05
C ALA A 71 20.15 10.48 18.51
N GLY A 72 21.23 9.98 17.88
CA GLY A 72 21.34 9.86 16.42
C GLY A 72 20.28 8.92 15.82
N ALA A 73 20.02 7.78 16.45
CA ALA A 73 18.96 6.86 16.03
C ALA A 73 17.55 7.49 16.17
N ASN A 74 17.29 8.23 17.24
CA ASN A 74 16.04 8.96 17.44
C ASN A 74 15.85 10.06 16.40
N ALA A 75 16.91 10.80 16.04
CA ALA A 75 16.88 11.81 14.99
C ALA A 75 16.61 11.19 13.61
N TRP A 76 17.21 10.03 13.32
CA TRP A 76 16.92 9.26 12.11
C TRP A 76 15.44 8.83 12.05
N ALA A 77 14.91 8.26 13.12
CA ALA A 77 13.50 7.87 13.21
C ALA A 77 12.57 9.07 13.03
N GLY A 78 12.89 10.21 13.65
CA GLY A 78 12.15 11.47 13.47
C GLY A 78 12.16 11.95 12.01
N THR A 79 13.31 11.83 11.33
CA THR A 79 13.43 12.18 9.91
C THR A 79 12.55 11.30 9.02
N VAL A 80 12.50 9.99 9.30
CA VAL A 80 11.62 9.06 8.57
C VAL A 80 10.15 9.40 8.78
N LEU A 81 9.74 9.76 10.01
CA LEU A 81 8.36 10.18 10.28
C LEU A 81 7.97 11.44 9.50
N VAL A 82 8.85 12.45 9.46
CA VAL A 82 8.62 13.67 8.67
C VAL A 82 8.54 13.33 7.18
N LEU A 83 9.44 12.49 6.68
CA LEU A 83 9.43 12.06 5.28
C LEU A 83 8.14 11.30 4.93
N THR A 84 7.65 10.43 5.81
CA THR A 84 6.37 9.73 5.63
C THR A 84 5.18 10.69 5.65
N LEU A 85 5.19 11.70 6.54
CA LEU A 85 4.14 12.72 6.59
C LEU A 85 4.10 13.55 5.30
N VAL A 86 5.26 13.96 4.81
CA VAL A 86 5.39 14.65 3.51
C VAL A 86 4.95 13.74 2.36
N GLY A 87 5.32 12.46 2.39
CA GLY A 87 4.90 11.46 1.41
C GLY A 87 3.39 11.24 1.38
N ALA A 88 2.74 11.20 2.55
CA ALA A 88 1.30 11.10 2.69
C ALA A 88 0.60 12.35 2.14
N LEU A 89 1.04 13.55 2.54
CA LEU A 89 0.54 14.83 1.99
C LEU A 89 0.72 14.92 0.47
N ALA A 90 1.86 14.43 -0.04
CA ALA A 90 2.12 14.38 -1.49
C ALA A 90 1.19 13.39 -2.21
N ALA A 91 0.87 12.25 -1.59
CA ALA A 91 -0.08 11.28 -2.14
C ALA A 91 -1.52 11.83 -2.14
N ASP A 92 -1.95 12.44 -1.04
CA ASP A 92 -3.29 13.01 -0.87
C ASP A 92 -3.50 14.22 -1.78
N SER A 93 -2.46 15.06 -1.93
CA SER A 93 -2.52 16.18 -2.87
C SER A 93 -2.59 15.68 -4.31
N ARG A 94 -1.80 14.67 -4.72
CA ARG A 94 -1.80 14.18 -6.11
C ARG A 94 -3.12 13.58 -6.58
N LEU A 95 -4.01 13.17 -5.67
CA LEU A 95 -5.33 12.63 -6.02
C LEU A 95 -6.38 13.68 -6.42
N GLY A 96 -6.12 15.00 -6.25
CA GLY A 96 -7.02 16.02 -6.80
C GLY A 96 -6.66 17.49 -6.52
N GLN A 97 -6.06 17.80 -5.36
CA GLN A 97 -5.76 19.19 -4.98
C GLN A 97 -4.41 19.73 -5.49
N TYR A 98 -3.45 18.86 -5.80
CA TYR A 98 -2.09 19.25 -6.24
C TYR A 98 -2.11 20.01 -7.56
N ARG A 99 -3.01 19.65 -8.48
CA ARG A 99 -3.16 20.36 -9.76
C ARG A 99 -3.59 21.81 -9.56
N ALA A 100 -4.48 22.07 -8.60
CA ALA A 100 -4.95 23.42 -8.29
C ALA A 100 -3.89 24.26 -7.59
N ILE A 101 -3.18 23.68 -6.60
CA ILE A 101 -2.12 24.36 -5.85
C ILE A 101 -0.91 24.67 -6.76
N VAL A 102 -0.50 23.72 -7.60
CA VAL A 102 0.59 23.95 -8.58
C VAL A 102 0.20 24.98 -9.62
N ALA A 103 -1.03 24.93 -10.15
CA ALA A 103 -1.50 25.95 -11.10
C ALA A 103 -1.53 27.34 -10.47
N ALA A 104 -1.99 27.48 -9.23
CA ALA A 104 -1.99 28.74 -8.50
C ALA A 104 -0.56 29.23 -8.21
N GLY A 105 0.37 28.33 -7.84
CA GLY A 105 1.77 28.66 -7.62
C GLY A 105 2.49 29.13 -8.90
N VAL A 106 2.27 28.45 -10.03
CA VAL A 106 2.82 28.85 -11.33
C VAL A 106 2.25 30.20 -11.77
N LEU A 107 0.94 30.43 -11.61
CA LEU A 107 0.31 31.71 -11.92
C LEU A 107 0.87 32.85 -11.06
N HIS A 108 1.11 32.60 -9.77
CA HIS A 108 1.71 33.59 -8.87
C HIS A 108 3.14 33.96 -9.25
N LEU A 109 3.98 32.98 -9.61
CA LEU A 109 5.34 33.22 -10.07
C LEU A 109 5.41 33.89 -11.46
N LEU A 110 4.40 33.69 -12.30
CA LEU A 110 4.32 34.33 -13.62
C LEU A 110 3.79 35.77 -13.55
N VAL A 111 2.98 36.08 -12.54
CA VAL A 111 2.43 37.42 -12.31
C VAL A 111 3.35 38.31 -11.46
N SER A 112 4.22 37.69 -10.67
CA SER A 112 5.25 38.35 -9.85
C SER A 112 6.54 38.55 -10.62
#